data_AF-A0A2D5X3Z7-F1
#
_entry.id   AF-A0A2D5X3Z7-F1
#
_cell.length_a   1.000
_cell.length_b   1.000
_cell.length_c   1.000
_cell.angle_alpha   90.00
_cell.angle_beta   90.00
_cell.angle_gamma   90.00
#
_symmetry.space_group_name_H-M   'P 1'
#
loop_
_entity.id
_entity.type
_entity.pdbx_description
1 polymer ?
#
loop_
_entity_poly.entity_id
_entity_poly.type
_entity_poly.pdbx_seq_one_letter_code
_entity_poly.pdbx_strand_id
1 'polypeptide(L)'
;MSNLIDTNFDFYSDTPSGKDPDTFSPTLLRYHKLLWSKPLPNGFDFNLTDTTTKGYLHHKSELGEFFLSSDSIGHTYSRQKRMAHIVSQIPSSEIDVFFGICSTIGGYIIFPSKKVGKKMTINCSRGINHKIKDRFDLTLECIRRHYSNEDSPLSDTLQRYNDFFSLFQNFQGYVDFFLLQDLVKDDYLSIKFCLPFVSFDNPALPDNIQ
;
A
#
# COMPACT_ATOMS: atom_id res chain seq x y z
N MET A 1 27.61 -1.38 -0.78
CA MET A 1 26.42 -1.69 0.04
C MET A 1 25.82 -2.97 -0.49
N SER A 2 25.40 -3.90 0.37
CA SER A 2 24.75 -5.13 -0.11
C SER A 2 23.43 -4.77 -0.78
N ASN A 3 23.19 -5.32 -1.97
CA ASN A 3 21.89 -5.26 -2.65
C ASN A 3 20.88 -6.23 -2.00
N LEU A 4 21.19 -6.77 -0.83
CA LEU A 4 20.36 -7.69 -0.09
C LEU A 4 19.29 -6.90 0.67
N ILE A 5 18.05 -7.35 0.54
CA ILE A 5 16.91 -6.88 1.33
C ILE A 5 16.79 -7.83 2.52
N ASP A 6 17.00 -7.31 3.72
CA ASP A 6 16.64 -7.99 4.96
C ASP A 6 15.15 -7.77 5.22
N THR A 7 14.37 -8.83 5.08
CA THR A 7 12.92 -8.80 5.27
C THR A 7 12.51 -8.66 6.74
N ASN A 8 13.45 -8.82 7.68
CA ASN A 8 13.22 -8.65 9.11
C ASN A 8 13.69 -7.29 9.64
N PHE A 9 14.19 -6.42 8.76
CA PHE A 9 14.64 -5.08 9.17
C PHE A 9 13.44 -4.24 9.64
N ASP A 10 13.52 -3.75 10.87
CA ASP A 10 12.54 -2.81 11.44
C ASP A 10 12.88 -1.37 11.00
N PHE A 11 12.01 -0.75 10.19
CA PHE A 11 12.25 0.62 9.72
C PHE A 11 12.14 1.69 10.79
N TYR A 12 11.57 1.39 11.97
CA TYR A 12 11.66 2.33 13.08
C TYR A 12 13.07 2.38 13.69
N SER A 13 13.91 1.37 13.44
CA SER A 13 15.28 1.31 13.98
C SER A 13 16.22 2.38 13.41
N ASP A 14 15.96 2.84 12.18
CA ASP A 14 16.71 3.93 11.52
C ASP A 14 15.89 5.21 11.31
N THR A 15 14.64 5.21 11.77
CA THR A 15 13.76 6.39 11.76
C THR A 15 13.98 7.23 13.03
N PRO A 16 14.13 8.57 12.93
CA PRO A 16 14.25 9.41 14.12
C PRO A 16 13.04 9.24 15.05
N SER A 17 13.28 9.27 16.36
CA SER A 17 12.21 9.05 17.35
C SER A 17 11.00 9.96 17.14
N GLY A 18 9.80 9.36 17.15
CA GLY A 18 8.53 10.04 16.92
C GLY A 18 8.26 10.44 15.47
N LYS A 19 9.10 10.01 14.51
CA LYS A 19 8.88 10.22 13.08
C LYS A 19 8.27 9.00 12.40
N ASP A 20 7.74 9.24 11.21
CA ASP A 20 7.11 8.24 10.36
C ASP A 20 8.14 7.61 9.41
N PRO A 21 8.35 6.28 9.43
CA PRO A 21 9.29 5.60 8.54
C PRO A 21 8.98 5.84 7.06
N ASP A 22 7.70 6.02 6.68
CA ASP A 22 7.31 6.33 5.30
C ASP A 22 8.03 7.56 4.74
N THR A 23 8.38 8.51 5.62
CA THR A 23 9.07 9.75 5.25
C THR A 23 10.55 9.75 5.62
N PHE A 24 10.92 9.09 6.72
CA PHE A 24 12.22 9.32 7.36
C PHE A 24 13.15 8.10 7.43
N SER A 25 12.70 6.88 7.08
CA SER A 25 13.59 5.72 7.05
C SER A 25 14.42 5.71 5.75
N PRO A 26 15.76 5.91 5.80
CA PRO A 26 16.60 5.78 4.61
C PRO A 26 16.66 4.33 4.11
N THR A 27 16.51 3.34 4.99
CA THR A 27 16.49 1.93 4.58
C THR A 27 15.21 1.58 3.82
N LEU A 28 14.04 2.05 4.27
CA LEU A 28 12.79 1.86 3.54
C LEU A 28 12.84 2.48 2.13
N LEU A 29 13.36 3.72 2.03
CA LEU A 29 13.56 4.39 0.74
C LEU A 29 14.44 3.57 -0.21
N ARG A 30 15.56 3.07 0.31
CA ARG A 30 16.48 2.21 -0.45
C ARG A 30 15.80 0.92 -0.90
N TYR A 31 15.05 0.25 -0.02
CA TYR A 31 14.36 -1.00 -0.34
C TYR A 31 13.27 -0.80 -1.39
N HIS A 32 12.45 0.25 -1.28
CA HIS A 32 11.48 0.57 -2.33
C HIS A 32 12.15 0.85 -3.68
N LYS A 33 13.26 1.59 -3.70
CA LYS A 33 14.02 1.82 -4.92
C LYS A 33 14.53 0.51 -5.53
N LEU A 34 15.07 -0.40 -4.73
CA LEU A 34 15.60 -1.68 -5.18
C LEU A 34 14.52 -2.64 -5.67
N LEU A 35 13.41 -2.78 -4.93
CA LEU A 35 12.32 -3.70 -5.29
C LEU A 35 11.56 -3.26 -6.54
N TRP A 36 11.33 -1.96 -6.65
CA TRP A 36 10.42 -1.41 -7.63
C TRP A 36 11.14 -0.79 -8.84
N SER A 37 12.47 -0.76 -8.86
CA SER A 37 13.25 -0.54 -10.09
C SER A 37 13.46 -1.86 -10.82
N LYS A 38 12.44 -2.30 -11.55
CA LYS A 38 12.46 -3.57 -12.30
C LYS A 38 11.62 -3.49 -13.57
N PRO A 39 11.73 -4.48 -14.48
CA PRO A 39 10.91 -4.53 -15.69
C PRO A 39 9.42 -4.56 -15.37
N LEU A 40 8.65 -3.80 -16.13
CA LEU A 40 7.19 -3.84 -16.17
C LEU A 40 6.72 -5.04 -17.01
N PRO A 41 5.43 -5.43 -16.91
CA PRO A 41 4.86 -6.50 -17.74
C PRO A 41 4.99 -6.27 -19.26
N ASN A 42 5.11 -5.02 -19.69
CA ASN A 42 5.33 -4.66 -21.09
C ASN A 42 6.82 -4.76 -21.54
N GLY A 43 7.72 -5.16 -20.64
CA GLY A 43 9.16 -5.34 -20.91
C GLY A 43 10.03 -4.08 -20.75
N PHE A 44 9.44 -2.91 -20.51
CA PHE A 44 10.20 -1.69 -20.25
C PHE A 44 10.60 -1.57 -18.78
N ASP A 45 11.74 -0.91 -18.51
CA ASP A 45 12.24 -0.74 -17.14
C ASP A 45 11.55 0.40 -16.39
N PHE A 46 11.04 0.12 -15.18
CA PHE A 46 10.52 1.14 -14.28
C PHE A 46 11.60 1.69 -13.34
N ASN A 47 12.62 2.35 -13.90
CA ASN A 47 13.75 2.85 -13.11
C ASN A 47 13.34 4.00 -12.15
N LEU A 48 13.67 3.87 -10.86
CA LEU A 48 13.35 4.87 -9.83
C LEU A 48 14.59 5.65 -9.36
N THR A 49 14.39 6.94 -9.11
CA THR A 49 15.40 7.85 -8.56
C THR A 49 14.91 8.51 -7.28
N ASP A 50 15.83 8.76 -6.36
CA ASP A 50 15.65 9.38 -5.05
C ASP A 50 16.35 10.76 -4.95
N THR A 51 16.93 11.24 -6.06
CA THR A 51 17.67 12.51 -6.13
C THR A 51 16.78 13.70 -6.52
N THR A 52 15.53 13.45 -6.89
CA THR A 52 14.60 14.48 -7.34
C THR A 52 14.09 15.27 -6.14
N THR A 53 14.27 16.59 -6.16
CA THR A 53 13.81 17.47 -5.09
C THR A 53 12.30 17.34 -4.90
N LYS A 54 11.85 17.20 -3.64
CA LYS A 54 10.43 17.10 -3.23
C LYS A 54 9.71 15.79 -3.60
N GLY A 55 10.43 14.76 -4.09
CA GLY A 55 9.89 13.41 -4.28
C GLY A 55 10.52 12.43 -3.29
N TYR A 56 9.77 11.42 -2.85
CA TYR A 56 10.33 10.27 -2.16
C TYR A 56 11.02 9.36 -3.19
N LEU A 57 10.27 8.90 -4.19
CA LEU A 57 10.81 8.27 -5.39
C LEU A 57 10.19 8.91 -6.65
N HIS A 58 10.96 8.91 -7.74
CA HIS A 58 10.57 9.52 -9.00
C HIS A 58 10.97 8.64 -10.19
N HIS A 59 10.01 8.42 -11.08
CA HIS A 59 10.20 7.80 -12.40
C HIS A 59 9.91 8.83 -13.49
N LYS A 60 10.74 8.85 -14.54
CA LYS A 60 10.49 9.63 -15.76
C LYS A 60 11.04 8.89 -16.98
N SER A 61 10.17 8.54 -17.92
CA SER A 61 10.52 7.93 -19.20
C SER A 61 9.46 8.25 -20.25
N GLU A 62 9.52 7.58 -21.40
CA GLU A 62 8.46 7.63 -22.42
C GLU A 62 7.13 7.03 -21.92
N LEU A 63 7.15 6.24 -20.85
CA LEU A 63 5.94 5.70 -20.21
C LEU A 63 5.21 6.73 -19.34
N GLY A 64 5.83 7.87 -19.06
CA GLY A 64 5.27 8.95 -18.24
C GLY A 64 6.21 9.42 -17.12
N GLU A 65 5.68 10.32 -16.29
CA GLU A 65 6.36 10.91 -15.14
C GLU A 65 5.57 10.66 -13.87
N PHE A 66 6.13 9.91 -12.92
CA PHE A 66 5.47 9.48 -11.70
C PHE A 66 6.27 9.88 -10.46
N PHE A 67 5.66 10.69 -9.60
CA PHE A 67 6.15 10.96 -8.26
C PHE A 67 5.46 9.99 -7.31
N LEU A 68 6.24 9.24 -6.56
CA LEU A 68 5.78 8.14 -5.70
C LEU A 68 6.10 8.47 -4.25
N SER A 69 5.27 7.98 -3.33
CA SER A 69 5.52 8.01 -1.88
C SER A 69 5.32 6.63 -1.30
N SER A 70 6.05 6.32 -0.24
CA SER A 70 5.78 5.17 0.63
C SER A 70 4.39 5.30 1.27
N ASP A 71 3.76 4.16 1.52
CA ASP A 71 2.50 4.04 2.23
C ASP A 71 2.47 2.72 3.01
N SER A 72 2.18 2.78 4.30
CA SER A 72 1.98 1.59 5.12
C SER A 72 0.66 0.89 4.76
N ILE A 73 0.75 -0.41 4.51
CA ILE A 73 -0.38 -1.31 4.26
C ILE A 73 -0.68 -2.20 5.46
N GLY A 74 0.19 -2.19 6.47
CA GLY A 74 -0.03 -2.83 7.77
C GLY A 74 -1.16 -2.13 8.54
N HIS A 75 -2.33 -2.77 8.59
CA HIS A 75 -3.51 -2.14 9.18
C HIS A 75 -3.61 -2.38 10.69
N THR A 76 -3.17 -1.40 11.49
CA THR A 76 -3.22 -1.49 12.95
C THR A 76 -4.42 -0.72 13.54
N TYR A 77 -5.06 -1.30 14.56
CA TYR A 77 -6.19 -0.69 15.27
C TYR A 77 -5.80 0.00 16.57
N SER A 78 -4.59 -0.22 17.08
CA SER A 78 -4.16 0.17 18.43
C SER A 78 -4.27 1.66 18.70
N ARG A 79 -4.12 2.49 17.67
CA ARG A 79 -4.23 3.97 17.76
C ARG A 79 -5.62 4.51 17.42
N GLN A 80 -6.56 3.65 17.02
CA GLN A 80 -7.91 4.06 16.63
C GLN A 80 -8.86 4.05 17.84
N LYS A 81 -9.23 5.23 18.36
CA LYS A 81 -10.10 5.37 19.55
C LYS A 81 -11.40 4.55 19.47
N ARG A 82 -12.04 4.49 18.30
CA ARG A 82 -13.26 3.69 18.07
C ARG A 82 -13.06 2.18 18.25
N MET A 83 -11.83 1.69 18.07
CA MET A 83 -11.47 0.29 18.23
C MET A 83 -11.02 -0.04 19.65
N ALA A 84 -11.01 0.94 20.56
CA ALA A 84 -10.52 0.74 21.93
C ALA A 84 -11.22 -0.42 22.64
N HIS A 85 -12.53 -0.59 22.42
CA HIS A 85 -13.32 -1.67 23.00
C HIS A 85 -12.86 -3.08 22.57
N ILE A 86 -12.25 -3.23 21.39
CA ILE A 86 -11.67 -4.50 20.90
C ILE A 86 -10.21 -4.59 21.32
N VAL A 87 -9.42 -3.54 21.04
CA VAL A 87 -7.98 -3.50 21.30
C VAL A 87 -7.66 -3.72 22.78
N SER A 88 -8.46 -3.20 23.71
CA SER A 88 -8.22 -3.36 25.16
C SER A 88 -8.38 -4.79 25.65
N GLN A 89 -8.92 -5.69 24.84
CA GLN A 89 -9.09 -7.11 25.16
C GLN A 89 -7.91 -7.97 24.67
N ILE A 90 -6.97 -7.40 23.91
CA ILE A 90 -5.80 -8.10 23.36
C ILE A 90 -4.57 -7.74 24.21
N PRO A 91 -3.71 -8.71 24.58
CA PRO A 91 -2.45 -8.42 25.28
C PRO A 91 -1.58 -7.42 24.51
N SER A 92 -1.04 -6.42 25.20
CA SER A 92 -0.20 -5.39 24.56
C SER A 92 1.01 -5.98 23.85
N SER A 93 1.58 -7.06 24.38
CA SER A 93 2.70 -7.77 23.75
C SER A 93 2.35 -8.35 22.38
N GLU A 94 1.12 -8.81 22.17
CA GLU A 94 0.68 -9.32 20.86
C GLU A 94 0.50 -8.17 19.86
N ILE A 95 -0.03 -7.03 20.33
CA ILE A 95 -0.13 -5.80 19.54
C ILE A 95 1.26 -5.31 19.11
N ASP A 96 2.22 -5.31 20.03
CA ASP A 96 3.59 -4.86 19.77
C ASP A 96 4.30 -5.79 18.77
N VAL A 97 4.12 -7.11 18.88
CA VAL A 97 4.65 -8.09 17.92
C VAL A 97 4.05 -7.85 16.53
N PHE A 98 2.72 -7.68 16.42
CA PHE A 98 2.07 -7.40 15.15
C PHE A 98 2.52 -6.06 14.54
N PHE A 99 2.67 -5.02 15.37
CA PHE A 99 3.19 -3.73 14.93
C PHE A 99 4.63 -3.85 14.41
N GLY A 100 5.48 -4.64 15.08
CA GLY A 100 6.82 -4.96 14.61
C GLY A 100 6.82 -5.62 13.23
N ILE A 101 5.95 -6.60 13.00
CA ILE A 101 5.80 -7.25 11.67
C ILE A 101 5.38 -6.22 10.61
N CYS A 102 4.40 -5.37 10.92
CA CYS A 102 3.95 -4.29 10.02
C CYS A 102 5.02 -3.22 9.76
N SER A 103 6.11 -3.20 10.55
CA SER A 103 7.21 -2.25 10.43
C SER A 103 8.37 -2.78 9.57
N THR A 104 8.19 -3.93 8.91
CA THR A 104 9.14 -4.52 7.94
C THR A 104 8.68 -4.32 6.50
N ILE A 105 9.50 -4.69 5.51
CA ILE A 105 9.24 -4.38 4.08
C ILE A 105 7.90 -4.89 3.55
N GLY A 106 7.38 -5.99 4.09
CA GLY A 106 6.05 -6.51 3.71
C GLY A 106 4.87 -5.62 4.15
N GLY A 107 5.11 -4.69 5.06
CA GLY A 107 4.10 -3.74 5.56
C GLY A 107 4.00 -2.44 4.78
N TYR A 108 4.75 -2.27 3.67
CA TYR A 108 4.82 -1.01 2.92
C TYR A 108 4.70 -1.22 1.41
N ILE A 109 4.09 -0.25 0.74
CA ILE A 109 3.97 -0.16 -0.72
C ILE A 109 4.29 1.27 -1.17
N ILE A 110 4.35 1.50 -2.49
CA ILE A 110 4.42 2.85 -3.06
C ILE A 110 3.20 3.18 -3.91
N PHE A 111 2.74 4.43 -3.81
CA PHE A 111 1.66 4.96 -4.65
C PHE A 111 2.04 6.32 -5.28
N PRO A 112 1.40 6.70 -6.40
CA PRO A 112 1.43 8.06 -6.90
C PRO A 112 1.05 9.10 -5.83
N SER A 113 1.94 10.06 -5.61
CA SER A 113 1.83 11.06 -4.54
C SER A 113 1.43 12.45 -5.04
N LYS A 114 1.59 12.72 -6.35
CA LYS A 114 1.19 14.00 -6.96
C LYS A 114 -0.34 14.09 -7.03
N LYS A 115 -0.91 15.18 -6.51
CA LYS A 115 -2.36 15.44 -6.63
C LYS A 115 -2.73 15.75 -8.08
N VAL A 116 -3.72 15.04 -8.60
CA VAL A 116 -4.32 15.30 -9.92
C VAL A 116 -5.60 16.11 -9.74
N GLY A 117 -5.71 17.25 -10.45
CA GLY A 117 -6.90 18.12 -10.35
C GLY A 117 -7.17 18.69 -8.96
N LYS A 118 -6.13 18.86 -8.13
CA LYS A 118 -6.22 19.25 -6.69
C LYS A 118 -7.07 18.29 -5.83
N LYS A 119 -7.36 17.08 -6.31
CA LYS A 119 -8.10 16.06 -5.57
C LYS A 119 -7.18 15.24 -4.67
N MET A 120 -7.78 14.42 -3.82
CA MET A 120 -7.08 13.51 -2.92
C MET A 120 -6.26 12.47 -3.71
N THR A 121 -5.09 12.13 -3.15
CA THR A 121 -4.27 10.99 -3.56
C THR A 121 -4.94 9.68 -3.14
N ILE A 122 -4.41 8.54 -3.63
CA ILE A 122 -4.89 7.20 -3.27
C ILE A 122 -4.83 7.00 -1.75
N ASN A 123 -3.68 7.25 -1.13
CA ASN A 123 -3.49 7.15 0.33
C ASN A 123 -4.55 7.98 1.09
N CYS A 124 -4.68 9.28 0.77
CA CYS A 124 -5.68 10.11 1.43
C CYS A 124 -7.11 9.60 1.24
N SER A 125 -7.49 9.19 0.01
CA SER A 125 -8.83 8.68 -0.26
C SER A 125 -9.12 7.38 0.50
N ARG A 126 -8.18 6.44 0.53
CA ARG A 126 -8.30 5.17 1.28
C ARG A 126 -8.49 5.42 2.79
N GLY A 127 -7.67 6.30 3.38
CA GLY A 127 -7.69 6.56 4.82
C GLY A 127 -8.96 7.22 5.32
N ILE A 128 -9.52 8.18 4.57
CA ILE A 128 -10.75 8.87 4.98
C ILE A 128 -12.05 8.16 4.56
N ASN A 129 -11.99 7.23 3.60
CA ASN A 129 -13.17 6.57 3.08
C ASN A 129 -13.76 5.63 4.13
N HIS A 130 -15.01 5.87 4.53
CA HIS A 130 -15.66 5.10 5.59
C HIS A 130 -15.97 3.65 5.23
N LYS A 131 -15.99 3.31 3.93
CA LYS A 131 -16.19 1.95 3.42
C LYS A 131 -14.91 1.13 3.37
N ILE A 132 -13.75 1.77 3.52
CA ILE A 132 -12.43 1.13 3.43
C ILE A 132 -11.68 1.24 4.76
N LYS A 133 -11.72 2.41 5.40
CA LYS A 133 -11.09 2.69 6.70
C LYS A 133 -9.62 2.27 6.73
N ASP A 134 -8.91 2.53 5.64
CA ASP A 134 -7.50 2.16 5.52
C ASP A 134 -7.18 0.66 5.45
N ARG A 135 -8.18 -0.22 5.32
CA ARG A 135 -7.92 -1.64 5.07
C ARG A 135 -7.34 -1.87 3.68
N PHE A 136 -6.17 -2.50 3.62
CA PHE A 136 -5.48 -2.72 2.36
C PHE A 136 -6.15 -3.81 1.50
N ASP A 137 -6.71 -4.86 2.10
CA ASP A 137 -7.44 -5.89 1.35
C ASP A 137 -8.67 -5.33 0.61
N LEU A 138 -9.43 -4.43 1.25
CA LEU A 138 -10.52 -3.68 0.60
C LEU A 138 -10.01 -2.70 -0.47
N THR A 139 -8.83 -2.12 -0.26
CA THR A 139 -8.17 -1.27 -1.26
C THR A 139 -7.74 -2.07 -2.48
N LEU A 140 -7.18 -3.27 -2.25
CA LEU A 140 -6.75 -4.18 -3.31
C LEU A 140 -7.95 -4.69 -4.11
N GLU A 141 -9.10 -4.92 -3.47
CA GLU A 141 -10.36 -5.21 -4.17
C GLU A 141 -10.80 -4.02 -5.05
N CYS A 142 -10.65 -2.76 -4.59
CA CYS A 142 -10.92 -1.60 -5.45
C CYS A 142 -9.98 -1.57 -6.67
N ILE A 143 -8.71 -1.93 -6.50
CA ILE A 143 -7.73 -2.01 -7.59
C ILE A 143 -8.09 -3.15 -8.56
N ARG A 144 -8.48 -4.33 -8.06
CA ARG A 144 -8.96 -5.45 -8.90
C ARG A 144 -10.15 -5.03 -9.76
N ARG A 145 -11.12 -4.35 -9.14
CA ARG A 145 -12.30 -3.79 -9.82
C ARG A 145 -11.94 -2.74 -10.86
N HIS A 146 -10.96 -1.88 -10.58
CA HIS A 146 -10.44 -0.89 -11.54
C HIS A 146 -9.99 -1.55 -12.84
N TYR A 147 -9.19 -2.64 -12.78
CA TYR A 147 -8.77 -3.37 -13.98
C TYR A 147 -9.91 -4.09 -14.71
N SER A 148 -11.04 -4.34 -14.03
CA SER A 148 -12.23 -4.97 -14.60
C SER A 148 -13.29 -3.94 -15.05
N ASN A 149 -13.01 -2.64 -14.93
CA ASN A 149 -13.97 -1.55 -15.11
C ASN A 149 -15.24 -1.70 -14.25
N GLU A 150 -15.09 -2.23 -13.03
CA GLU A 150 -16.17 -2.39 -12.05
C GLU A 150 -16.16 -1.22 -11.04
N ASP A 151 -17.34 -0.88 -10.53
CA ASP A 151 -17.48 0.18 -9.52
C ASP A 151 -16.93 -0.21 -8.14
N SER A 152 -16.30 0.76 -7.48
CA SER A 152 -15.75 0.65 -6.14
C SER A 152 -15.76 2.02 -5.42
N PRO A 153 -15.59 2.06 -4.09
CA PRO A 153 -15.48 3.31 -3.36
C PRO A 153 -14.27 4.17 -3.73
N LEU A 154 -13.32 3.65 -4.52
CA LEU A 154 -12.16 4.40 -5.01
C LEU A 154 -12.18 4.62 -6.54
N SER A 155 -13.25 4.27 -7.26
CA SER A 155 -13.28 4.36 -8.75
C SER A 155 -12.80 5.71 -9.26
N ASP A 156 -13.40 6.81 -8.81
CA ASP A 156 -12.98 8.16 -9.22
C ASP A 156 -11.50 8.44 -8.90
N THR A 157 -11.00 7.92 -7.77
CA THR A 157 -9.62 8.12 -7.35
C THR A 157 -8.65 7.32 -8.21
N LEU A 158 -8.91 6.03 -8.43
CA LEU A 158 -8.04 5.17 -9.24
C LEU A 158 -8.04 5.63 -10.71
N GLN A 159 -9.20 6.05 -11.23
CA GLN A 159 -9.32 6.60 -12.58
C GLN A 159 -8.43 7.84 -12.81
N ARG A 160 -8.24 8.70 -11.81
CA ARG A 160 -7.33 9.86 -11.92
C ARG A 160 -5.87 9.46 -12.06
N TYR A 161 -5.51 8.25 -11.64
CA TYR A 161 -4.17 7.69 -11.71
C TYR A 161 -4.09 6.56 -12.75
N ASN A 162 -4.99 6.53 -13.74
CA ASN A 162 -5.06 5.44 -14.71
C ASN A 162 -3.75 5.23 -15.48
N ASP A 163 -3.00 6.29 -15.78
CA ASP A 163 -1.70 6.18 -16.45
C ASP A 163 -0.71 5.32 -15.64
N PHE A 164 -0.75 5.41 -14.30
CA PHE A 164 0.07 4.58 -13.42
C PHE A 164 -0.42 3.12 -13.42
N PHE A 165 -1.73 2.88 -13.31
CA PHE A 165 -2.27 1.52 -13.32
C PHE A 165 -2.08 0.83 -14.69
N SER A 166 -2.11 1.59 -15.78
CA SER A 166 -1.90 1.07 -17.13
C SER A 166 -0.50 0.48 -17.34
N LEU A 167 0.50 0.88 -16.54
CA LEU A 167 1.85 0.32 -16.58
C LEU A 167 1.89 -1.19 -16.35
N PHE A 168 0.92 -1.71 -15.59
CA PHE A 168 0.89 -3.11 -15.18
C PHE A 168 -0.01 -3.98 -16.06
N GLN A 169 -0.64 -3.39 -17.08
CA GLN A 169 -1.53 -4.02 -18.07
C GLN A 169 -2.85 -4.59 -17.50
N ASN A 170 -2.80 -5.38 -16.43
CA ASN A 170 -3.94 -6.02 -15.80
C ASN A 170 -3.70 -6.23 -14.29
N PHE A 171 -4.70 -6.76 -13.58
CA PHE A 171 -4.60 -6.96 -12.13
C PHE A 171 -3.50 -7.95 -11.74
N GLN A 172 -3.32 -9.04 -12.48
CA GLN A 172 -2.24 -10.00 -12.23
C GLN A 172 -0.87 -9.31 -12.36
N GLY A 173 -0.66 -8.53 -13.43
CA GLY A 173 0.58 -7.76 -13.61
C GLY A 173 0.85 -6.77 -12.48
N TYR A 174 -0.20 -6.17 -11.88
CA TYR A 174 -0.08 -5.30 -10.71
C TYR A 174 0.36 -6.09 -9.47
N VAL A 175 -0.31 -7.22 -9.20
CA VAL A 175 0.01 -8.11 -8.07
C VAL A 175 1.44 -8.64 -8.19
N ASP A 176 1.83 -9.10 -9.38
CA ASP A 176 3.16 -9.65 -9.63
C ASP A 176 4.25 -8.59 -9.51
N PHE A 177 3.99 -7.38 -10.00
CA PHE A 177 4.93 -6.28 -9.86
C PHE A 177 5.12 -5.88 -8.39
N PHE A 178 4.08 -5.83 -7.58
CA PHE A 178 4.19 -5.43 -6.17
C PHE A 178 4.39 -6.59 -5.18
N LEU A 179 4.54 -7.82 -5.66
CA LEU A 179 4.72 -9.02 -4.83
C LEU A 179 3.56 -9.25 -3.84
N LEU A 180 2.32 -9.10 -4.31
CA LEU A 180 1.10 -9.17 -3.47
C LEU A 180 0.39 -10.53 -3.51
N GLN A 181 1.06 -11.60 -3.96
CA GLN A 181 0.44 -12.91 -4.19
C GLN A 181 -0.19 -13.51 -2.92
N ASP A 182 0.39 -13.24 -1.75
CA ASP A 182 -0.14 -13.71 -0.46
C ASP A 182 -1.52 -13.11 -0.12
N LEU A 183 -1.91 -12.00 -0.77
CA LEU A 183 -3.16 -11.27 -0.53
C LEU A 183 -4.27 -11.65 -1.51
N VAL A 184 -4.01 -12.50 -2.51
CA VAL A 184 -4.99 -12.93 -3.52
C VAL A 184 -5.09 -14.45 -3.57
N LYS A 185 -6.20 -14.96 -4.12
CA LYS A 185 -6.29 -16.38 -4.47
C LYS A 185 -5.38 -16.71 -5.66
N ASP A 186 -5.03 -17.98 -5.79
CA ASP A 186 -4.06 -18.47 -6.78
C ASP A 186 -4.47 -18.18 -8.24
N ASP A 187 -5.76 -17.96 -8.49
CA ASP A 187 -6.32 -17.59 -9.79
C ASP A 187 -6.36 -16.08 -10.06
N TYR A 188 -5.93 -15.25 -9.10
CA TYR A 188 -5.98 -13.78 -9.14
C TYR A 188 -7.41 -13.19 -9.29
N LEU A 189 -8.46 -14.01 -9.18
CA LEU A 189 -9.84 -13.57 -9.39
C LEU A 189 -10.47 -12.94 -8.14
N SER A 190 -9.89 -13.17 -6.97
CA SER A 190 -10.41 -12.62 -5.71
C SER A 190 -9.33 -12.36 -4.67
N ILE A 191 -9.63 -11.43 -3.76
CA ILE A 191 -8.77 -11.08 -2.63
C ILE A 191 -8.97 -12.09 -1.50
N LYS A 192 -7.89 -12.39 -0.77
CA LYS A 192 -7.94 -13.06 0.54
C LYS A 192 -8.27 -12.01 1.60
N PHE A 193 -9.56 -11.78 1.84
CA PHE A 193 -10.01 -10.76 2.79
C PHE A 193 -9.72 -11.13 4.24
N CYS A 194 -9.33 -10.14 5.05
CA CYS A 194 -9.10 -10.28 6.49
C CYS A 194 -10.39 -10.52 7.28
N LEU A 195 -11.53 -10.04 6.75
CA LEU A 195 -12.87 -10.24 7.30
C LEU A 195 -13.82 -10.69 6.17
N PRO A 196 -14.92 -11.41 6.47
CA PRO A 196 -15.91 -11.78 5.46
C PRO A 196 -16.35 -10.58 4.63
N PHE A 197 -16.20 -10.69 3.31
CA PHE A 197 -16.56 -9.62 2.37
C PHE A 197 -17.78 -10.03 1.54
N VAL A 198 -18.82 -9.20 1.59
CA VAL A 198 -20.01 -9.33 0.76
C VAL A 198 -20.11 -8.12 -0.17
N SER A 199 -19.98 -6.93 0.38
CA SER A 199 -19.97 -5.67 -0.36
C SER A 199 -19.23 -4.57 0.42
N PHE A 200 -18.98 -3.44 -0.25
CA PHE A 200 -18.44 -2.24 0.41
C PHE A 200 -19.45 -1.51 1.32
N ASP A 201 -20.71 -1.94 1.34
CA ASP A 201 -21.71 -1.39 2.26
C ASP A 201 -21.69 -2.08 3.63
N ASN A 202 -20.98 -3.20 3.74
CA ASN A 202 -20.72 -3.86 5.02
C ASN A 202 -19.70 -3.06 5.85
N PRO A 203 -19.76 -3.14 7.19
CA PRO A 203 -18.77 -2.52 8.06
C PRO A 203 -17.34 -2.95 7.70
N ALA A 204 -16.46 -1.97 7.49
CA ALA A 204 -15.06 -2.23 7.18
C ALA A 204 -14.25 -2.71 8.41
N LEU A 205 -14.70 -2.38 9.61
CA LEU A 205 -13.98 -2.67 10.86
C LEU A 205 -14.60 -3.89 11.55
N PRO A 206 -13.80 -4.71 12.26
CA PRO A 206 -14.35 -5.78 13.07
C PRO A 206 -15.21 -5.19 14.19
N ASP A 207 -16.24 -5.93 14.60
CA ASP A 207 -17.13 -5.58 15.69
C ASP A 207 -16.82 -6.38 16.97
N ASN A 208 -15.98 -7.40 16.89
CA ASN A 208 -15.56 -8.24 18.00
C ASN A 208 -14.15 -8.86 17.76
N ILE A 209 -13.71 -9.74 18.67
CA ILE A 209 -12.36 -10.35 18.67
C ILE A 209 -12.28 -11.69 17.89
N GLN A 210 -13.42 -12.30 17.56
CA GLN A 210 -13.54 -13.65 17.00
C GLN A 210 -13.43 -13.68 15.47
#